data_AF-A0A7J3J581-F1
#
_entry.id   AF-A0A7J3J581-F1
#
_cell.length_a   1.000
_cell.length_b   1.000
_cell.length_c   1.000
_cell.angle_alpha   90.00
_cell.angle_beta   90.00
_cell.angle_gamma   90.00
#
_symmetry.space_group_name_H-M   'P 1'
#
loop_
_entity.id
_entity.type
_entity.pdbx_description
1 polymer ?
#
loop_
_entity_poly.entity_id
_entity_poly.type
_entity_poly.pdbx_seq_one_letter_code
_entity_poly.pdbx_strand_id
1 'polypeptide(L)'
;MDYQTLLKGVESFKKLPVRFDHAYEKYVLDRREVWENLSQIDEDKTKNTVIGFLKAWNIRNVNRIAPNSLGGALKELNEYFDVLRGKSLLSLNFDEKVNVDGKEMKVSDLIKEIYKRLSEVKGIGSTSASKIMHGVIPELFMMWDENIRSGYGYASNEVGYLRFMR
;
A
#
# COMPACT_ATOMS: atom_id res chain seq x y z
N MET A 1 -15.51 19.00 4.84
CA MET A 1 -14.64 19.72 3.87
C MET A 1 -15.56 20.33 2.85
N ASP A 2 -15.52 21.66 2.65
CA ASP A 2 -16.30 22.29 1.57
C ASP A 2 -15.58 22.16 0.21
N TYR A 3 -16.31 22.35 -0.89
CA TYR A 3 -15.76 22.21 -2.24
C TYR A 3 -14.66 23.25 -2.54
N GLN A 4 -14.70 24.42 -1.88
CA GLN A 4 -13.71 25.47 -2.05
C GLN A 4 -12.34 25.06 -1.49
N THR A 5 -12.35 24.36 -0.36
CA THR A 5 -11.17 23.76 0.26
C THR A 5 -10.59 22.68 -0.65
N LEU A 6 -11.44 21.84 -1.23
CA LEU A 6 -11.01 20.82 -2.21
C LEU A 6 -10.36 21.47 -3.44
N LEU A 7 -11.00 22.49 -4.04
CA LEU A 7 -10.47 23.20 -5.21
C LEU A 7 -9.11 23.86 -4.92
N LYS A 8 -8.95 24.48 -3.75
CA LYS A 8 -7.65 25.04 -3.32
C LYS A 8 -6.59 23.96 -3.18
N GLY A 9 -6.96 22.78 -2.68
CA GLY A 9 -6.08 21.62 -2.62
C GLY A 9 -5.64 21.15 -4.02
N VAL A 10 -6.58 21.03 -4.96
CA VAL A 10 -6.30 20.65 -6.36
C VAL A 10 -5.36 21.64 -7.03
N GLU A 11 -5.60 22.94 -6.89
CA GLU A 11 -4.72 23.97 -7.47
C GLU A 11 -3.34 24.01 -6.82
N SER A 12 -3.24 23.67 -5.54
CA SER A 12 -1.96 23.51 -4.87
C SER A 12 -1.21 22.27 -5.36
N PHE A 13 -1.92 21.16 -5.59
CA PHE A 13 -1.36 19.93 -6.14
C PHE A 13 -0.80 20.12 -7.55
N LYS A 14 -1.52 20.82 -8.43
CA LYS A 14 -1.05 21.14 -9.81
C LYS A 14 0.25 21.93 -9.84
N LYS A 15 0.58 22.65 -8.77
CA LYS A 15 1.82 23.42 -8.63
C LYS A 15 2.98 22.60 -8.08
N LEU A 16 2.71 21.38 -7.60
CA LEU A 16 3.76 20.49 -7.13
C LEU A 16 4.56 19.95 -8.33
N PRO A 17 5.86 19.65 -8.15
CA PRO A 17 6.65 19.04 -9.19
C PRO A 17 6.03 17.70 -9.64
N VAL A 18 5.95 17.47 -10.96
CA VAL A 18 5.44 16.25 -11.62
C VAL A 18 6.23 14.97 -11.24
N ARG A 19 7.25 15.10 -10.38
CA ARG A 19 8.13 14.02 -9.95
C ARG A 19 7.38 12.84 -9.32
N PHE A 20 6.27 13.08 -8.64
CA PHE A 20 5.51 12.00 -7.99
C PHE A 20 4.70 11.19 -9.01
N ASP A 21 4.12 11.87 -10.00
CA ASP A 21 3.37 11.21 -11.08
C ASP A 21 4.31 10.37 -11.94
N HIS A 22 5.47 10.91 -12.34
CA HIS A 22 6.48 10.13 -13.06
C HIS A 22 7.05 8.97 -12.23
N ALA A 23 7.21 9.15 -10.91
CA ALA A 23 7.63 8.06 -10.05
C ALA A 23 6.53 6.98 -9.95
N TYR A 24 5.27 7.38 -9.88
CA TYR A 24 4.15 6.45 -9.86
C TYR A 24 4.07 5.66 -11.17
N GLU A 25 4.10 6.35 -12.30
CA GLU A 25 4.13 5.74 -13.63
C GLU A 25 5.29 4.73 -13.73
N LYS A 26 6.52 5.18 -13.50
CA LYS A 26 7.73 4.35 -13.63
C LYS A 26 7.76 3.12 -12.74
N TYR A 27 7.29 3.22 -11.50
CA TYR A 27 7.47 2.16 -10.50
C TYR A 27 6.19 1.36 -10.21
N VAL A 28 5.02 1.88 -10.57
CA VAL A 28 3.73 1.20 -10.35
C VAL A 28 3.10 0.81 -11.68
N LEU A 29 2.88 1.74 -12.61
CA LEU A 29 2.20 1.47 -13.87
C LEU A 29 3.08 0.67 -14.86
N ASP A 30 4.33 1.10 -15.05
CA ASP A 30 5.28 0.43 -15.96
C ASP A 30 5.79 -0.90 -15.42
N ARG A 31 5.46 -1.23 -14.17
CA ARG A 31 5.92 -2.42 -13.44
C ARG A 31 4.77 -3.26 -12.92
N ARG A 32 3.57 -3.16 -13.53
CA ARG A 32 2.39 -3.94 -13.12
C ARG A 32 2.69 -5.43 -13.06
N GLU A 33 3.51 -5.96 -13.97
CA GLU A 33 3.91 -7.36 -14.00
C GLU A 33 4.60 -7.81 -12.71
N VAL A 34 5.29 -6.91 -12.00
CA VAL A 34 5.93 -7.21 -10.70
C VAL A 34 4.90 -7.19 -9.58
N TRP A 35 4.05 -6.16 -9.52
CA TRP A 35 3.01 -6.01 -8.50
C TRP A 35 1.90 -7.08 -8.61
N GLU A 36 1.68 -7.60 -9.81
CA GLU A 36 0.66 -8.62 -10.08
C GLU A 36 1.15 -10.05 -9.85
N ASN A 37 2.47 -10.26 -9.78
CA ASN A 37 3.07 -11.58 -9.66
C ASN A 37 4.04 -11.65 -8.48
N LEU A 38 3.56 -11.38 -7.26
CA LEU A 38 4.40 -11.34 -6.06
C LEU A 38 5.03 -12.70 -5.75
N SER A 39 4.38 -13.82 -6.10
CA SER A 39 4.96 -15.17 -5.95
C SER A 39 6.30 -15.35 -6.67
N GLN A 40 6.54 -14.58 -7.75
CA GLN A 40 7.75 -14.61 -8.59
C GLN A 40 8.67 -13.38 -8.39
N ILE A 41 8.44 -12.57 -7.35
CA ILE A 41 9.31 -11.44 -7.05
C ILE A 41 10.67 -11.94 -6.57
N ASP A 42 11.77 -11.36 -7.03
CA ASP A 42 13.12 -11.69 -6.57
C ASP A 42 13.76 -10.47 -5.89
N GLU A 43 15.01 -10.61 -5.45
CA GLU A 43 15.74 -9.54 -4.78
C GLU A 43 15.84 -8.28 -5.66
N ASP A 44 16.12 -8.46 -6.95
CA ASP A 44 16.35 -7.37 -7.89
C ASP A 44 15.03 -6.63 -8.18
N LYS A 45 13.95 -7.36 -8.47
CA LYS A 45 12.61 -6.79 -8.65
C LYS A 45 12.14 -6.07 -7.39
N THR A 46 12.38 -6.64 -6.21
CA THR A 46 12.02 -6.00 -4.94
C THR A 46 12.77 -4.67 -4.75
N LYS A 47 14.08 -4.67 -5.03
CA LYS A 47 14.93 -3.49 -4.92
C LYS A 47 14.56 -2.42 -5.93
N ASN A 48 14.41 -2.79 -7.19
CA ASN A 48 14.25 -1.87 -8.31
C ASN A 48 12.81 -1.40 -8.50
N THR A 49 11.82 -2.14 -7.99
CA THR A 49 10.39 -1.77 -8.10
C THR A 49 9.88 -1.24 -6.77
N VAL A 50 9.80 -2.10 -5.74
CA VAL A 50 9.13 -1.77 -4.48
C VAL A 50 9.93 -0.75 -3.67
N ILE A 51 11.21 -1.03 -3.42
CA ILE A 51 12.08 -0.10 -2.68
C ILE A 51 12.36 1.16 -3.53
N GLY A 52 12.50 1.00 -4.84
CA GLY A 52 12.59 2.11 -5.80
C GLY A 52 11.41 3.07 -5.71
N PHE A 53 10.18 2.55 -5.70
CA PHE A 53 8.95 3.31 -5.49
C PHE A 53 8.97 4.08 -4.17
N LEU A 54 9.24 3.39 -3.05
CA LEU A 54 9.27 4.02 -1.73
C LEU A 54 10.33 5.14 -1.67
N LYS A 55 11.50 4.92 -2.27
CA LYS A 55 12.57 5.92 -2.33
C LYS A 55 12.15 7.14 -3.15
N ALA A 56 11.56 6.94 -4.32
CA ALA A 56 11.06 8.02 -5.17
C ALA A 56 9.93 8.82 -4.50
N TRP A 57 9.18 8.17 -3.61
CA TRP A 57 8.15 8.78 -2.77
C TRP A 57 8.66 9.33 -1.43
N ASN A 58 9.96 9.61 -1.32
CA ASN A 58 10.63 10.25 -0.18
C ASN A 58 10.48 9.50 1.16
N ILE A 59 10.34 8.18 1.15
CA ILE A 59 10.39 7.40 2.38
C ILE A 59 11.82 7.39 2.93
N ARG A 60 11.99 8.01 4.11
CA ARG A 60 13.31 8.27 4.71
C ARG A 60 14.13 7.02 5.06
N ASN A 61 13.46 5.93 5.45
CA ASN A 61 14.10 4.75 6.01
C ASN A 61 14.33 3.60 5.01
N VAL A 62 14.23 3.87 3.70
CA VAL A 62 14.35 2.82 2.66
C VAL A 62 15.67 2.05 2.71
N ASN A 63 16.76 2.70 3.12
CA ASN A 63 18.08 2.06 3.23
C ASN A 63 18.14 0.99 4.34
N ARG A 64 17.15 0.94 5.24
CA ARG A 64 17.04 -0.07 6.30
C ARG A 64 16.28 -1.32 5.85
N ILE A 65 15.65 -1.26 4.68
CA ILE A 65 14.85 -2.36 4.13
C ILE A 65 15.80 -3.31 3.40
N ALA A 66 15.88 -4.55 3.87
CA ALA A 66 16.57 -5.61 3.15
C ALA A 66 15.65 -6.13 2.02
N PRO A 67 16.08 -6.10 0.74
CA PRO A 67 15.22 -6.51 -0.37
C PRO A 67 14.76 -7.98 -0.25
N ASN A 68 15.62 -8.90 0.19
CA ASN A 68 15.25 -10.30 0.42
C ASN A 68 14.17 -10.47 1.50
N SER A 69 14.25 -9.72 2.60
CA SER A 69 13.25 -9.80 3.67
C SER A 69 11.89 -9.26 3.20
N LEU A 70 11.87 -8.14 2.48
CA LEU A 70 10.63 -7.59 1.93
C LEU A 70 10.04 -8.50 0.84
N GLY A 71 10.88 -9.01 -0.07
CA GLY A 71 10.45 -9.92 -1.14
C GLY A 71 9.87 -11.22 -0.58
N GLY A 72 10.47 -11.78 0.47
CA GLY A 72 9.92 -12.94 1.20
C GLY A 72 8.54 -12.66 1.79
N ALA A 73 8.39 -11.55 2.52
CA ALA A 73 7.09 -11.16 3.08
C ALA A 73 6.01 -10.95 2.00
N LEU A 74 6.38 -10.34 0.87
CA LEU A 74 5.45 -10.16 -0.26
C LEU A 74 5.03 -11.48 -0.91
N LYS A 75 5.93 -12.46 -1.03
CA LYS A 75 5.59 -13.81 -1.51
C LYS A 75 4.60 -14.49 -0.57
N GLU A 76 4.87 -14.46 0.73
CA GLU A 76 3.99 -15.06 1.74
C GLU A 76 2.61 -14.40 1.78
N LEU A 77 2.52 -13.11 1.42
CA LEU A 77 1.28 -12.36 1.34
C LEU A 77 0.57 -12.49 -0.02
N ASN A 78 1.15 -13.17 -1.02
CA ASN A 78 0.59 -13.23 -2.37
C ASN A 78 -0.85 -13.77 -2.35
N GLU A 79 -1.10 -14.87 -1.65
CA GLU A 79 -2.44 -15.47 -1.56
C GLU A 79 -3.46 -14.55 -0.87
N TYR A 80 -3.00 -13.73 0.08
CA TYR A 80 -3.84 -12.76 0.79
C TYR A 80 -4.26 -11.63 -0.15
N PHE A 81 -3.34 -11.17 -1.00
CA PHE A 81 -3.63 -10.17 -2.02
C PHE A 81 -4.50 -10.73 -3.15
N ASP A 82 -4.30 -11.99 -3.56
CA ASP A 82 -5.06 -12.60 -4.65
C ASP A 82 -6.56 -12.68 -4.33
N VAL A 83 -6.91 -12.94 -3.08
CA VAL A 83 -8.32 -12.93 -2.60
C VAL A 83 -8.96 -11.54 -2.70
N LEU A 84 -8.15 -10.49 -2.69
CA LEU A 84 -8.58 -9.10 -2.81
C LEU A 84 -8.49 -8.55 -4.23
N ARG A 85 -7.92 -9.30 -5.19
CA ARG A 85 -7.83 -8.83 -6.59
C ARG A 85 -9.20 -8.63 -7.20
N GLY A 86 -9.33 -7.57 -7.98
CA GLY A 86 -10.59 -7.18 -8.61
C GLY A 86 -11.60 -6.51 -7.68
N LYS A 87 -11.35 -6.46 -6.36
CA LYS A 87 -12.14 -5.64 -5.44
C LYS A 87 -11.72 -4.17 -5.55
N SER A 88 -12.69 -3.26 -5.39
CA SER A 88 -12.46 -1.82 -5.34
C SER A 88 -12.90 -1.27 -3.98
N LEU A 89 -12.29 -0.19 -3.51
CA LEU A 89 -12.67 0.45 -2.26
C LEU A 89 -14.15 0.87 -2.25
N LEU A 90 -14.65 1.36 -3.39
CA LEU A 90 -16.01 1.88 -3.54
C LEU A 90 -17.09 0.79 -3.41
N SER A 91 -16.74 -0.46 -3.72
CA SER A 91 -17.67 -1.59 -3.70
C SER A 91 -17.30 -2.65 -2.66
N LEU A 92 -16.30 -2.38 -1.81
CA LEU A 92 -15.81 -3.37 -0.85
C LEU A 92 -16.80 -3.56 0.30
N ASN A 93 -17.16 -4.82 0.56
CA ASN A 93 -17.81 -5.17 1.82
C ASN A 93 -16.76 -5.68 2.82
N PHE A 94 -16.44 -4.85 3.82
CA PHE A 94 -15.45 -5.21 4.84
C PHE A 94 -15.85 -6.38 5.75
N ASP A 95 -17.15 -6.68 5.85
CA ASP A 95 -17.68 -7.79 6.65
C ASP A 95 -17.89 -9.07 5.83
N GLU A 96 -17.63 -9.04 4.52
CA GLU A 96 -17.63 -10.21 3.65
C GLU A 96 -16.63 -11.26 4.18
N LYS A 97 -17.08 -12.51 4.23
CA LYS A 97 -16.24 -13.66 4.58
C LYS A 97 -15.54 -14.17 3.34
N VAL A 98 -14.23 -14.36 3.45
CA VAL A 98 -13.35 -14.91 2.41
C VAL A 98 -12.53 -16.06 2.96
N ASN A 99 -12.11 -16.97 2.08
CA ASN A 99 -11.23 -18.08 2.45
C ASN A 99 -9.82 -17.80 1.96
N VAL A 100 -8.84 -17.88 2.85
CA VAL A 100 -7.41 -17.77 2.53
C VAL A 100 -6.70 -18.92 3.23
N ASP A 101 -5.96 -19.74 2.48
CA ASP A 101 -5.25 -20.92 3.01
C ASP A 101 -6.16 -21.82 3.89
N GLY A 102 -7.38 -22.10 3.39
CA GLY A 102 -8.36 -22.93 4.08
C GLY A 102 -9.03 -22.28 5.30
N LYS A 103 -8.67 -21.05 5.67
CA LYS A 103 -9.23 -20.33 6.82
C LYS A 103 -10.25 -19.29 6.36
N GLU A 104 -11.46 -19.37 6.92
CA GLU A 104 -12.47 -18.33 6.74
C GLU A 104 -12.17 -17.13 7.64
N MET A 105 -12.12 -15.92 7.07
CA MET A 105 -12.00 -14.66 7.82
C MET A 105 -12.72 -13.53 7.11
N LYS A 106 -12.99 -12.43 7.83
CA LYS A 106 -13.55 -11.22 7.22
C LYS A 106 -12.50 -10.50 6.37
N VAL A 107 -12.94 -9.83 5.31
CA VAL A 107 -12.10 -8.91 4.52
C VAL A 107 -11.37 -7.89 5.41
N SER A 108 -12.04 -7.36 6.44
CA SER A 108 -11.39 -6.44 7.39
C SER A 108 -10.21 -7.04 8.14
N ASP A 109 -10.30 -8.32 8.52
CA ASP A 109 -9.24 -9.02 9.23
C ASP A 109 -8.10 -9.37 8.28
N LEU A 110 -8.42 -9.74 7.04
CA LEU A 110 -7.44 -9.98 5.99
C LEU A 110 -6.59 -8.73 5.69
N ILE A 111 -7.24 -7.57 5.54
CA ILE A 111 -6.55 -6.29 5.32
C ILE A 111 -5.62 -5.95 6.48
N LYS A 112 -6.09 -6.15 7.71
CA LYS A 112 -5.28 -5.92 8.91
C LYS A 112 -4.06 -6.83 8.95
N GLU A 113 -4.23 -8.11 8.60
CA GLU A 113 -3.15 -9.09 8.60
C GLU A 113 -2.08 -8.74 7.56
N ILE A 114 -2.47 -8.37 6.34
CA ILE A 114 -1.54 -7.88 5.32
C ILE A 114 -0.73 -6.68 5.84
N TYR A 115 -1.42 -5.67 6.37
CA TYR A 115 -0.78 -4.46 6.87
C TYR A 115 0.19 -4.76 8.01
N LYS A 116 -0.22 -5.61 8.96
CA LYS A 116 0.58 -6.00 10.12
C LYS A 116 1.86 -6.72 9.69
N ARG A 117 1.75 -7.76 8.86
CA ARG A 117 2.92 -8.53 8.37
C ARG A 117 3.88 -7.68 7.56
N LEU A 118 3.39 -6.74 6.76
CA LEU A 118 4.27 -5.76 6.08
C LEU A 118 5.00 -4.86 7.09
N SER A 119 4.31 -4.39 8.12
CA SER A 119 4.88 -3.49 9.14
C SER A 119 5.89 -4.18 10.05
N GLU A 120 5.88 -5.51 10.13
CA GLU A 120 6.89 -6.30 10.86
C GLU A 120 8.24 -6.37 10.10
N VAL A 121 8.25 -6.09 8.79
CA VAL A 121 9.49 -6.03 8.01
C VAL A 121 10.31 -4.81 8.43
N LYS A 122 11.57 -5.06 8.84
CA LYS A 122 12.50 -3.99 9.27
C LYS A 122 12.60 -2.87 8.22
N GLY A 123 12.35 -1.64 8.65
CA GLY A 123 12.40 -0.45 7.80
C GLY A 123 11.08 -0.08 7.12
N ILE A 124 10.05 -0.93 7.22
CA ILE A 124 8.69 -0.62 6.79
C ILE A 124 7.95 0.06 7.94
N GLY A 125 7.57 1.32 7.73
CA GLY A 125 6.66 2.06 8.62
C GLY A 125 5.25 2.10 8.07
N SER A 126 4.33 2.72 8.82
CA SER A 126 2.91 2.81 8.46
C SER A 126 2.65 3.40 7.07
N THR A 127 3.37 4.46 6.73
CA THR A 127 3.31 5.10 5.42
C THR A 127 3.80 4.14 4.32
N SER A 128 4.90 3.44 4.55
CA SER A 128 5.48 2.49 3.59
C SER A 128 4.54 1.31 3.34
N ALA A 129 3.94 0.75 4.40
CA ALA A 129 2.99 -0.35 4.30
C ALA A 129 1.80 0.02 3.41
N SER A 130 1.16 1.17 3.65
CA SER A 130 0.03 1.63 2.83
C SER A 130 0.41 1.82 1.34
N LYS A 131 1.62 2.31 1.07
CA LYS A 131 2.13 2.53 -0.29
C LYS A 131 2.42 1.22 -1.00
N ILE A 132 2.98 0.24 -0.30
CA ILE A 132 3.18 -1.11 -0.84
C ILE A 132 1.83 -1.75 -1.17
N MET A 133 0.88 -1.73 -0.24
CA MET A 133 -0.46 -2.29 -0.45
C MET A 133 -1.15 -1.63 -1.66
N HIS A 134 -1.08 -0.30 -1.77
CA HIS A 134 -1.56 0.42 -2.94
C HIS A 134 -0.85 0.01 -4.23
N GLY A 135 0.47 -0.18 -4.20
CA GLY A 135 1.22 -0.69 -5.36
C GLY A 135 0.68 -2.03 -5.85
N VAL A 136 0.30 -2.93 -4.93
CA VAL A 136 -0.27 -4.25 -5.30
C VAL A 136 -1.68 -4.11 -5.88
N ILE A 137 -2.59 -3.42 -5.19
CA ILE A 137 -4.00 -3.25 -5.60
C ILE A 137 -4.43 -1.77 -5.48
N PRO A 138 -4.15 -0.94 -6.52
CA PRO A 138 -4.40 0.51 -6.46
C PRO A 138 -5.87 0.88 -6.23
N GLU A 139 -6.80 0.12 -6.81
CA GLU A 139 -8.25 0.36 -6.73
C GLU A 139 -8.84 0.10 -5.34
N LEU A 140 -8.11 -0.60 -4.47
CA LEU A 140 -8.56 -0.99 -3.15
C LEU A 140 -7.87 -0.20 -2.04
N PHE A 141 -6.54 -0.16 -2.06
CA PHE A 141 -5.78 0.36 -0.93
C PHE A 141 -5.44 1.83 -1.11
N MET A 142 -5.99 2.69 -0.27
CA MET A 142 -5.58 4.10 -0.25
C MET A 142 -4.19 4.25 0.36
N MET A 143 -3.34 5.02 -0.30
CA MET A 143 -2.12 5.51 0.34
C MET A 143 -2.45 6.51 1.43
N TRP A 144 -1.69 6.49 2.52
CA TRP A 144 -1.68 7.61 3.46
C TRP A 144 -0.25 8.06 3.77
N ASP A 145 -0.14 9.19 4.43
CA ASP A 145 1.08 9.66 5.06
C ASP A 145 0.80 10.08 6.51
N GLU A 146 1.85 10.54 7.20
CA GLU A 146 1.75 10.94 8.59
C GLU A 146 0.80 12.13 8.81
N ASN A 147 0.76 13.09 7.89
CA ASN A 147 -0.10 14.27 8.01
C ASN A 147 -1.57 13.90 7.76
N ILE A 148 -1.84 13.08 6.74
CA ILE A 148 -3.19 12.55 6.46
C ILE A 148 -3.67 11.77 7.68
N ARG A 149 -2.93 10.74 8.09
CA ARG A 149 -3.28 9.88 9.23
C ARG A 149 -3.54 10.68 10.50
N SER A 150 -2.62 11.58 10.85
CA SER A 150 -2.71 12.36 12.09
C SER A 150 -3.86 13.37 12.03
N GLY A 151 -4.14 13.93 10.85
CA GLY A 151 -5.28 14.81 10.61
C GLY A 151 -6.63 14.12 10.87
N TYR A 152 -6.75 12.83 10.57
CA TYR A 152 -7.93 12.02 10.91
C TYR A 152 -7.89 11.38 12.32
N GLY A 153 -6.81 11.58 13.09
CA GLY A 153 -6.68 11.03 14.44
C GLY A 153 -6.50 9.51 14.51
N TYR A 154 -5.99 8.87 13.45
CA TYR A 154 -5.80 7.42 13.41
C TYR A 154 -4.42 6.97 13.89
N ALA A 155 -4.35 5.83 14.55
CA ALA A 155 -3.11 5.20 15.00
C ALA A 155 -2.27 4.70 13.82
N SER A 156 -0.94 4.64 13.97
CA SER A 156 0.00 4.17 12.95
C SER A 156 0.10 2.63 12.88
N ASN A 157 -1.02 1.93 12.99
CA ASN A 157 -1.12 0.46 13.02
C ASN A 157 -2.27 -0.03 12.11
N GLU A 158 -2.44 -1.34 12.03
CA GLU A 158 -3.42 -2.00 11.17
C GLU A 158 -4.86 -1.62 11.50
N VAL A 159 -5.18 -1.40 12.80
CA VAL A 159 -6.50 -0.93 13.23
C VAL A 159 -6.76 0.50 12.75
N GLY A 160 -5.76 1.37 12.88
CA GLY A 160 -5.85 2.75 12.41
C GLY A 160 -5.97 2.83 10.89
N TYR A 161 -5.23 2.01 10.16
CA TYR A 161 -5.31 1.96 8.70
C TYR A 161 -6.66 1.44 8.21
N LEU A 162 -7.19 0.37 8.80
CA LEU A 162 -8.53 -0.12 8.46
C LEU A 162 -9.61 0.93 8.72
N ARG A 163 -9.50 1.70 9.81
CA ARG A 163 -10.42 2.81 10.09
C ARG A 163 -10.32 3.93 9.06
N PHE A 164 -9.13 4.19 8.53
CA PHE A 164 -8.94 5.18 7.46
C PHE A 164 -9.56 4.74 6.12
N MET A 165 -9.66 3.43 5.86
CA MET A 165 -10.29 2.91 4.66
C MET A 165 -11.83 2.89 4.69
N ARG A 166 -12.45 3.13 5.85
CA ARG A 166 -13.91 3.07 6.06
C ARG A 166 -14.49 4.47 6.18
#